data_AF-T0UR78-F1
#
_entry.id   AF-T0UR78-F1
#
_cell.length_a   1.000
_cell.length_b   1.000
_cell.length_c   1.000
_cell.angle_alpha   90.00
_cell.angle_beta   90.00
_cell.angle_gamma   90.00
#
_symmetry.space_group_name_H-M   'P 1'
#
loop_
_entity.id
_entity.type
_entity.pdbx_description
1 polymer ?
#
loop_
_entity_poly.entity_id
_entity_poly.type
_entity_poly.pdbx_seq_one_letter_code
_entity_poly.pdbx_strand_id
1 'polypeptide(L)'
;MNIYDQLQAVEDRYEELGELLSDPDVVSDTKRFMTLSKEEASTRETVAVYREYKKVLQNIEDAEEMIKDAGGDPELEEMAKEELKESKAAKEEYEEN
;
A
#
# COMPACT_ATOMS: atom_id res chain seq x y z
N MET A 1 -14.15 1.71 12.72
CA MET A 1 -13.22 2.00 11.62
C MET A 1 -11.85 2.11 12.25
N ASN A 2 -10.97 1.15 11.97
CA ASN A 2 -9.58 1.20 12.42
C ASN A 2 -8.78 2.11 11.47
N ILE A 3 -7.51 2.38 11.79
CA ILE A 3 -6.66 3.26 10.97
C ILE A 3 -6.43 2.72 9.55
N TYR A 4 -6.39 1.40 9.38
CA TYR A 4 -6.22 0.76 8.08
C TYR A 4 -7.42 0.98 7.17
N ASP A 5 -8.64 0.88 7.71
CA ASP A 5 -9.88 1.17 6.98
C ASP A 5 -9.88 2.63 6.48
N GLN A 6 -9.30 3.56 7.24
CA GLN A 6 -9.21 4.96 6.86
C GLN A 6 -8.18 5.18 5.74
N LEU A 7 -7.00 4.55 5.84
CA LEU A 7 -5.97 4.63 4.81
C LEU A 7 -6.42 3.97 3.50
N GLN A 8 -7.13 2.84 3.58
CA GLN A 8 -7.75 2.21 2.42
C GLN A 8 -8.78 3.14 1.77
N ALA A 9 -9.63 3.81 2.55
CA ALA A 9 -10.59 4.78 1.99
C ALA A 9 -9.89 5.97 1.30
N VAL A 10 -8.72 6.40 1.78
CA VAL A 10 -7.91 7.43 1.13
C VAL A 10 -7.30 6.91 -0.17
N GLU A 11 -6.80 5.67 -0.20
CA GLU A 11 -6.31 5.03 -1.43
C GLU A 11 -7.43 4.87 -2.46
N ASP A 12 -8.59 4.35 -2.07
CA ASP A 12 -9.75 4.16 -2.96
C ASP A 12 -10.16 5.51 -3.58
N ARG A 13 -10.17 6.58 -2.77
CA ARG A 13 -10.46 7.94 -3.24
C ARG A 13 -9.40 8.44 -4.20
N TYR A 14 -8.12 8.19 -3.92
CA TYR A 14 -7.02 8.58 -4.82
C TYR A 14 -7.13 7.89 -6.19
N GLU A 15 -7.50 6.62 -6.22
CA GLU A 15 -7.73 5.87 -7.46
C GLU A 15 -8.94 6.44 -8.23
N GLU A 16 -10.06 6.69 -7.54
CA GLU A 16 -11.24 7.34 -8.12
C GLU A 16 -10.89 8.70 -8.75
N LEU A 17 -10.08 9.52 -8.05
CA LEU A 17 -9.62 10.80 -8.57
C LEU A 17 -8.77 10.64 -9.83
N GLY A 18 -7.91 9.62 -9.88
CA GLY A 18 -7.12 9.28 -11.07
C GLY A 18 -8.00 8.91 -12.27
N GLU A 19 -9.05 8.10 -12.05
CA GLU A 19 -10.02 7.76 -13.08
C GLU A 19 -10.79 8.99 -13.57
N LEU A 20 -11.29 9.82 -12.65
CA LEU A 20 -11.99 11.07 -12.98
C LEU A 20 -11.10 12.04 -13.75
N LEU A 21 -9.81 12.12 -13.42
CA LEU A 21 -8.85 12.98 -14.13
C LEU A 21 -8.51 12.45 -15.53
N SER A 22 -8.87 11.20 -15.85
CA SER A 22 -8.76 10.62 -17.19
C SER A 22 -10.03 10.80 -18.04
N ASP A 23 -11.15 11.20 -17.44
CA ASP A 23 -12.42 11.43 -18.12
C ASP A 23 -12.37 12.70 -18.99
N PRO A 24 -12.61 12.62 -20.32
CA PRO A 24 -12.65 13.78 -21.21
C PRO A 24 -13.59 14.91 -20.77
N ASP A 25 -14.72 14.59 -20.14
CA ASP A 25 -15.68 15.58 -19.64
C ASP A 25 -15.08 16.38 -18.47
N VAL A 26 -14.24 15.74 -17.65
CA VAL A 26 -13.50 16.40 -16.57
C VAL A 26 -12.32 17.19 -17.12
N VAL A 27 -11.54 16.62 -18.04
CA VAL A 27 -10.37 17.27 -18.64
C VAL A 27 -10.77 18.54 -19.40
N SER A 28 -11.94 18.54 -20.04
CA SER A 28 -12.47 19.72 -20.74
C SER A 28 -12.98 20.83 -19.80
N ASP A 29 -13.31 20.52 -18.55
CA ASP A 29 -13.67 21.48 -17.50
C ASP A 29 -12.45 21.85 -16.65
N THR A 30 -11.75 22.93 -17.02
CA THR A 30 -10.55 23.39 -16.33
C THR A 30 -10.75 23.61 -14.83
N LYS A 31 -11.93 24.06 -14.39
CA LYS A 31 -12.17 24.32 -12.96
C LYS A 31 -12.29 23.01 -12.20
N ARG A 32 -13.05 22.06 -12.73
CA ARG A 32 -13.23 20.72 -12.13
C ARG A 32 -11.92 19.95 -12.14
N PHE A 33 -11.18 19.96 -13.25
CA PHE A 33 -9.86 19.35 -13.37
C PHE A 33 -8.90 19.88 -12.31
N MET A 34 -8.75 21.21 -12.18
CA MET A 34 -7.85 21.80 -11.18
C MET A 34 -8.22 21.45 -9.74
N THR A 35 -9.51 21.34 -9.41
CA THR A 35 -9.94 20.92 -8.07
C THR A 35 -9.55 19.48 -7.79
N LEU A 36 -9.86 18.57 -8.71
CA LEU A 36 -9.57 17.14 -8.55
C LEU A 36 -8.06 16.86 -8.55
N SER A 37 -7.27 17.55 -9.39
CA SER A 37 -5.81 17.40 -9.37
C SER A 37 -5.17 17.87 -8.07
N LYS A 38 -5.73 18.90 -7.43
CA LYS A 38 -5.24 19.35 -6.12
C LYS A 38 -5.58 18.34 -5.02
N GLU A 39 -6.77 17.75 -5.08
CA GLU A 39 -7.18 16.70 -4.16
C GLU A 39 -6.26 15.47 -4.30
N GLU A 40 -6.08 14.97 -5.52
CA GLU A 40 -5.20 13.82 -5.82
C GLU A 40 -3.77 14.08 -5.32
N ALA A 41 -3.20 15.24 -5.65
CA ALA A 41 -1.86 15.62 -5.23
C ALA A 41 -1.73 15.70 -3.70
N SER A 42 -2.77 16.15 -2.99
CA SER A 42 -2.76 16.23 -1.53
C SER A 42 -2.78 14.87 -0.84
N THR A 43 -3.33 13.84 -1.51
CA THR A 43 -3.42 12.47 -0.98
C THR A 43 -2.27 11.57 -1.46
N ARG A 44 -1.51 11.99 -2.48
CA ARG A 44 -0.48 11.16 -3.11
C ARG A 44 0.57 10.62 -2.15
N GLU A 45 1.08 11.47 -1.25
CA GLU A 45 2.11 11.07 -0.29
C GLU A 45 1.59 10.03 0.70
N THR A 46 0.41 10.26 1.27
CA THR A 46 -0.26 9.31 2.17
C THR A 46 -0.50 7.96 1.50
N VAL A 47 -0.98 7.97 0.25
CA VAL A 47 -1.22 6.73 -0.51
C VAL A 47 0.09 6.03 -0.86
N ALA A 48 1.15 6.77 -1.20
CA ALA A 48 2.46 6.18 -1.46
C ALA A 48 3.00 5.42 -0.24
N VAL A 49 2.99 6.07 0.94
CA VAL A 49 3.41 5.43 2.19
C VAL A 49 2.53 4.22 2.53
N TYR A 50 1.21 4.35 2.39
CA TYR A 50 0.29 3.25 2.66
C TYR A 50 0.49 2.05 1.73
N ARG A 51 0.80 2.28 0.45
CA ARG A 51 1.10 1.21 -0.51
C ARG A 51 2.39 0.47 -0.18
N GLU A 52 3.43 1.19 0.24
CA GLU A 52 4.66 0.56 0.72
C GLU A 52 4.39 -0.28 1.98
N TYR A 53 3.58 0.24 2.91
CA TYR A 53 3.17 -0.54 4.08
C TYR A 53 2.36 -1.79 3.72
N LYS A 54 1.39 -1.70 2.79
CA LYS A 54 0.66 -2.86 2.26
C LYS A 54 1.59 -3.90 1.64
N LYS A 55 2.64 -3.47 0.93
CA LYS A 55 3.64 -4.37 0.38
C LYS A 55 4.43 -5.08 1.48
N VAL A 56 4.81 -4.38 2.55
CA VAL A 56 5.46 -5.01 3.72
C VAL A 56 4.53 -6.06 4.35
N LEU A 57 3.24 -5.78 4.48
CA LEU A 57 2.27 -6.77 4.96
C LEU A 57 2.18 -7.98 4.04
N GLN A 58 2.17 -7.78 2.71
CA GLN A 58 2.19 -8.88 1.75
C GLN A 58 3.46 -9.72 1.87
N ASN A 59 4.63 -9.09 1.99
CA ASN A 59 5.89 -9.82 2.17
C ASN A 59 5.88 -10.69 3.45
N ILE A 60 5.25 -10.20 4.53
CA ILE A 60 5.06 -10.99 5.76
C ILE A 60 4.21 -12.24 5.46
N GLU A 61 3.09 -12.08 4.76
CA GLU A 61 2.21 -13.19 4.40
C GLU A 61 2.93 -14.20 3.49
N ASP A 62 3.63 -13.72 2.46
CA ASP A 62 4.38 -14.53 1.51
C ASP A 62 5.50 -15.32 2.20
N ALA A 63 6.24 -14.69 3.11
CA ALA A 63 7.29 -15.37 3.89
C ALA A 63 6.69 -16.41 4.86
N GLU A 64 5.55 -16.11 5.48
CA GLU A 64 4.83 -17.08 6.34
C GLU A 64 4.27 -18.26 5.53
N GLU A 65 3.85 -18.05 4.28
CA GLU A 65 3.47 -19.12 3.35
C GLU A 65 4.69 -19.95 2.94
N MET A 66 5.81 -19.31 2.59
CA MET A 66 7.05 -20.00 2.23
C MET A 66 7.56 -20.90 3.36
N ILE A 67 7.46 -20.47 4.62
CA ILE A 67 7.81 -21.32 5.77
C ILE A 67 6.92 -22.56 5.85
N LYS A 68 5.61 -22.43 5.57
CA LYS A 68 4.67 -23.57 5.56
C LYS A 68 4.97 -24.52 4.41
N ASP A 69 5.32 -23.97 3.25
CA ASP A 69 5.59 -24.72 2.01
C ASP A 69 6.99 -25.33 1.96
N ALA A 70 7.93 -24.86 2.78
CA ALA A 70 9.30 -25.38 2.85
C ALA A 70 9.36 -26.89 3.16
N GLY A 71 8.30 -27.48 3.72
CA GLY A 71 8.18 -28.93 3.88
C GLY A 71 9.26 -29.55 4.77
N GLY A 72 9.90 -28.75 5.63
CA GLY A 72 11.01 -29.15 6.50
C GLY A 72 12.40 -29.01 5.87
N ASP A 73 12.55 -28.34 4.73
CA ASP A 73 13.85 -27.93 4.19
C ASP A 73 14.45 -26.81 5.06
N PRO A 74 15.55 -27.06 5.82
CA PRO A 74 16.09 -26.09 6.76
C PRO A 74 16.65 -24.82 6.10
N GLU A 75 17.17 -24.92 4.88
CA GLU A 75 17.78 -23.77 4.18
C GLU A 75 16.69 -22.81 3.68
N LEU A 76 15.62 -23.36 3.11
CA LEU A 76 14.44 -22.59 2.71
C LEU A 76 13.71 -21.99 3.92
N GLU A 77 13.56 -22.74 5.01
CA GLU A 77 12.97 -22.22 6.24
C GLU A 77 13.78 -21.08 6.86
N GLU A 78 15.12 -21.18 6.87
CA GLU A 78 15.99 -20.14 7.42
C GLU A 78 15.88 -18.86 6.60
N MET A 79 15.96 -18.96 5.27
CA MET A 79 15.79 -17.82 4.36
C MET A 79 14.44 -17.11 4.55
N ALA A 80 13.35 -17.87 4.60
CA ALA A 80 12.01 -17.30 4.79
C ALA A 80 11.83 -16.67 6.19
N LYS A 81 12.46 -17.23 7.24
CA LYS A 81 12.45 -16.64 8.59
C LYS A 81 13.23 -15.33 8.66
N GLU A 82 14.33 -15.20 7.92
CA GLU A 82 15.06 -13.94 7.81
C GLU A 82 14.22 -12.87 7.12
N GLU A 83 13.62 -13.18 5.97
CA GLU A 83 12.73 -12.25 5.24
C GLU A 83 11.53 -11.82 6.08
N LEU A 84 10.92 -12.77 6.80
CA LEU A 84 9.81 -12.49 7.72
C LEU A 84 10.24 -11.53 8.84
N LYS A 85 11.45 -11.70 9.38
CA LYS A 85 11.97 -10.84 10.44
C LYS A 85 12.23 -9.43 9.92
N GLU A 86 12.84 -9.28 8.75
CA GLU A 86 13.07 -7.98 8.12
C GLU A 86 11.75 -7.26 7.83
N SER A 87 10.77 -7.96 7.26
CA SER A 87 9.47 -7.38 6.94
C SER A 87 8.69 -6.98 8.21
N LYS A 88 8.78 -7.77 9.29
CA LYS A 88 8.18 -7.40 10.59
C LYS A 88 8.83 -6.16 11.21
N ALA A 89 10.15 -6.00 11.09
CA ALA A 89 10.83 -4.79 11.56
C ALA A 89 10.41 -3.55 10.75
N ALA A 90 10.32 -3.67 9.42
CA ALA A 90 9.85 -2.59 8.56
C ALA A 90 8.39 -2.20 8.89
N LYS A 91 7.53 -3.18 9.19
CA LYS A 91 6.15 -2.95 9.61
C LYS A 91 6.10 -2.10 10.88
N GLU A 92 6.90 -2.43 11.89
CA GLU A 92 6.98 -1.65 13.14
C GLU A 92 7.42 -0.21 12.88
N GLU A 93 8.41 0.00 12.01
CA GLU A 93 8.87 1.36 11.63
C GLU A 93 7.75 2.20 11.02
N TYR A 94 6.87 1.61 10.21
CA TYR A 94 5.70 2.31 9.66
C TYR A 94 4.58 2.56 10.68
N GLU A 95 4.47 1.73 11.72
CA GLU A 95 3.43 1.89 12.76
C GLU A 95 3.83 2.87 13.87
N GLU A 96 5.14 3.12 14.05
CA GLU A 96 5.67 4.06 15.06
C GLU A 96 5.81 5.51 14.56
N ASN A 97 5.81 5.74 13.25
CA ASN A 97 5.91 7.07 12.61
C ASN A 97 4.53 7.70 12.33
#